data_AF-A0A1I0Q7K3-F1
#
_entry.id   AF-A0A1I0Q7K3-F1
#
_cell.length_a   1.000
_cell.length_b   1.000
_cell.length_c   1.000
_cell.angle_alpha   90.00
_cell.angle_beta   90.00
_cell.angle_gamma   90.00
#
_symmetry.space_group_name_H-M   'P 1'
#
loop_
_entity.id
_entity.type
_entity.pdbx_description
1 polymer ?
#
loop_
_entity_poly.entity_id
_entity_poly.type
_entity_poly.pdbx_seq_one_letter_code
_entity_poly.pdbx_strand_id
1 'polypeptide(L)'
;MNNKQFYREIGEIHEDLIEEARIVQKKCSSNKRWIKLVTVAASVALIVGVAVIGISLINSRNNAFHLSLSKGNIQVYYTNNTSNLQEDYDLVSLSEEELFSKCDTTIFKGTISEIKNIIVNLNGDELYMAIAKINVSKVYRGNCNENDTISMLLPCPISNHVWVEDSGTVSAMREGMTGIFMPTQYSESYSREKNGTKLYYKDIADYGILDGERYAFLETEKGLVFSNLAYKSISNAKTLDEVETYIKSMIN
;
A
#
# COMPACT_ATOMS: atom_id res chain seq x y z
N MET A 1 43.91 56.12 62.77
CA MET A 1 42.47 55.76 62.81
C MET A 1 42.29 54.64 63.83
N ASN A 2 41.34 54.81 64.76
CA ASN A 2 41.17 53.96 65.94
C ASN A 2 40.13 52.86 65.64
N ASN A 3 40.43 51.59 65.95
CA ASN A 3 39.58 50.41 65.73
C ASN A 3 38.24 50.42 66.50
N LYS A 4 37.89 51.53 67.16
CA LYS A 4 36.61 51.73 67.86
C LYS A 4 35.55 52.49 67.05
N GLN A 5 35.86 52.97 65.84
CA GLN A 5 34.87 53.58 64.93
C GLN A 5 34.26 52.61 63.91
N PHE A 6 34.92 51.47 63.63
CA PHE A 6 34.42 50.49 62.65
C PHE A 6 33.24 49.65 63.18
N TYR A 7 33.14 49.44 64.50
CA TYR A 7 32.08 48.64 65.12
C TYR A 7 30.78 49.39 65.40
N ARG A 8 30.68 50.67 65.05
CA ARG A 8 29.48 51.48 65.28
C ARG A 8 28.62 51.71 64.02
N GLU A 9 29.06 51.19 62.86
CA GLU A 9 28.31 51.25 61.58
C GLU A 9 27.71 49.90 61.15
N ILE A 10 27.86 48.82 61.92
CA ILE A 10 27.27 47.49 61.63
C ILE A 10 26.21 47.13 62.69
N GLY A 11 25.40 48.12 63.09
CA GLY A 11 24.60 48.01 64.32
C GLY A 11 23.18 48.56 64.28
N GLU A 12 22.61 48.91 63.14
CA GLU A 12 21.18 49.24 63.04
C GLU A 12 20.61 48.68 61.72
N ILE A 13 20.02 47.49 61.79
CA ILE A 13 19.08 47.03 60.77
C ILE A 13 17.75 47.73 61.09
N HIS A 14 17.34 48.65 60.22
CA HIS A 14 16.01 49.25 60.22
C HIS A 14 14.93 48.15 60.12
N GLU A 15 13.92 48.23 60.98
CA GLU A 15 12.74 47.35 61.05
C GLU A 15 11.94 47.29 59.73
N ASP A 16 12.18 48.24 58.84
CA ASP A 16 11.59 48.46 57.53
C ASP A 16 11.92 47.32 56.53
N LEU A 17 13.05 46.62 56.71
CA LEU A 17 13.50 45.52 55.84
C LEU A 17 12.87 44.16 56.19
N ILE A 18 12.22 44.04 57.36
CA ILE A 18 11.59 42.78 57.82
C ILE A 18 10.19 42.62 57.19
N GLU A 19 9.49 43.72 56.92
CA GLU A 19 8.15 43.68 56.34
C GLU A 19 8.16 43.39 54.83
N GLU A 20 9.17 43.87 54.08
CA GLU A 20 9.38 43.51 52.66
C GLU A 20 9.73 42.03 52.47
N ALA A 21 10.46 41.42 53.40
CA ALA A 21 10.82 40.00 53.34
C ALA A 21 9.60 39.06 53.50
N ARG A 22 8.56 39.48 54.24
CA ARG A 22 7.32 38.69 54.43
C ARG A 22 6.42 38.64 53.21
N ILE A 23 6.36 39.73 52.44
CA ILE A 23 5.52 39.80 51.22
C ILE A 23 6.14 38.96 50.08
N VAL A 24 7.47 38.89 50.00
CA VAL A 24 8.18 38.08 48.99
C VAL A 24 8.06 36.57 49.27
N GLN A 25 8.12 36.14 50.54
CA GLN A 25 8.11 34.71 50.87
C GLN A 25 6.75 34.03 50.63
N LYS A 26 5.64 34.77 50.68
CA LYS A 26 4.30 34.22 50.41
C LYS A 26 4.03 33.99 48.91
N LYS A 27 4.84 34.55 48.00
CA LYS A 27 4.68 34.42 46.55
C LYS A 27 5.52 33.29 45.92
N CYS A 28 6.44 32.67 46.66
CA CYS A 28 7.41 31.70 46.13
C CYS A 28 7.24 30.24 46.59
N SER A 29 6.04 29.79 47.00
CA SER A 29 5.81 28.37 47.34
C SER A 29 4.90 27.58 46.38
N SER A 30 4.33 28.18 45.33
CA SER A 30 3.38 27.45 44.46
C SER A 30 3.99 26.73 43.25
N ASN A 31 5.30 26.83 42.99
CA ASN A 31 5.88 26.39 41.70
C ASN A 31 6.90 25.24 41.76
N LYS A 32 6.93 24.44 42.84
CA LYS A 32 7.84 23.27 42.92
C LYS A 32 7.25 21.95 42.41
N ARG A 33 5.94 21.87 42.14
CA ARG A 33 5.30 20.66 41.55
C ARG A 33 5.42 20.57 40.03
N TRP A 34 5.54 21.69 39.32
CA TRP A 34 5.58 21.71 37.85
C TRP A 34 6.96 21.39 37.27
N ILE A 35 8.05 21.72 37.97
CA ILE A 35 9.42 21.54 37.42
C ILE A 35 9.87 20.07 37.45
N LYS A 36 9.34 19.24 38.37
CA LYS A 36 9.65 17.79 38.43
C LYS A 36 8.90 16.94 37.39
N LEU A 37 7.83 17.47 36.77
CA LEU A 37 7.09 16.76 35.72
C LEU A 37 7.67 16.99 34.32
N VAL A 38 8.39 18.10 34.11
CA VAL A 38 8.94 18.47 32.78
C VAL A 38 10.20 17.67 32.43
N THR A 39 10.99 17.23 33.40
CA THR A 39 12.24 16.49 33.14
C THR A 39 12.04 14.99 32.84
N VAL A 40 10.96 14.38 33.37
CA VAL A 40 10.60 12.98 33.07
C VAL A 40 9.86 12.88 31.72
N ALA A 41 9.10 13.91 31.34
CA ALA A 41 8.38 13.93 30.06
C ALA A 41 9.32 14.08 28.85
N ALA A 42 10.38 14.89 28.96
CA ALA A 42 11.31 15.14 27.85
C ALA A 42 12.17 13.91 27.50
N SER A 43 12.50 13.06 28.47
CA SER A 43 13.33 11.87 28.29
C SER A 43 12.55 10.67 27.74
N VAL A 44 11.26 10.52 28.12
CA VAL A 44 10.37 9.51 27.51
C VAL A 44 9.99 9.90 26.07
N ALA A 45 9.75 11.18 25.78
CA ALA A 45 9.42 11.65 24.43
C ALA A 45 10.56 11.42 23.41
N LEU A 46 11.82 11.56 23.82
CA LEU A 46 12.98 11.31 22.95
C LEU A 46 13.17 9.82 22.65
N ILE A 47 12.98 8.94 23.66
CA ILE A 47 13.10 7.50 23.47
C ILE A 47 11.95 6.96 22.62
N VAL A 48 10.72 7.42 22.85
CA VAL A 48 9.56 7.07 22.01
C VAL A 48 9.71 7.65 20.60
N GLY A 49 10.20 8.87 20.44
CA GLY A 49 10.44 9.49 19.14
C GLY A 49 11.49 8.72 18.31
N VAL A 50 12.63 8.36 18.90
CA VAL A 50 13.67 7.57 18.23
C VAL A 50 13.20 6.14 17.97
N ALA A 51 12.41 5.53 18.87
CA ALA A 51 11.82 4.22 18.63
C ALA A 51 10.76 4.25 17.53
N VAL A 52 9.90 5.27 17.46
CA VAL A 52 8.88 5.41 16.40
C VAL A 52 9.53 5.70 15.05
N ILE A 53 10.53 6.59 15.00
CA ILE A 53 11.29 6.85 13.76
C ILE A 53 12.10 5.62 13.37
N GLY A 54 12.70 4.91 14.33
CA GLY A 54 13.43 3.67 14.10
C GLY A 54 12.54 2.55 13.59
N ILE A 55 11.38 2.32 14.20
CA ILE A 55 10.37 1.34 13.76
C ILE A 55 9.81 1.73 12.38
N SER A 56 9.55 3.01 12.13
CA SER A 56 9.10 3.50 10.82
C SER A 56 10.16 3.25 9.74
N LEU A 57 11.43 3.58 9.99
CA LEU A 57 12.54 3.32 9.07
C LEU A 57 12.81 1.83 8.85
N ILE A 58 12.66 1.00 9.89
CA ILE A 58 12.83 -0.46 9.80
C ILE A 58 11.65 -1.08 9.03
N ASN A 59 10.41 -0.64 9.26
CA ASN A 59 9.25 -1.07 8.47
C ASN A 59 9.34 -0.60 7.01
N SER A 60 9.80 0.63 6.76
CA SER A 60 10.03 1.12 5.39
C SER A 60 11.11 0.32 4.66
N ARG A 61 12.15 -0.15 5.36
CA ARG A 61 13.19 -1.00 4.76
C ARG A 61 12.72 -2.43 4.49
N ASN A 62 11.85 -2.99 5.34
CA ASN A 62 11.32 -4.34 5.16
C ASN A 62 10.18 -4.42 4.14
N ASN A 63 9.55 -3.28 3.79
CA ASN A 63 8.46 -3.17 2.82
C ASN A 63 8.86 -2.42 1.54
N ALA A 64 10.14 -2.12 1.34
CA ALA A 64 10.61 -1.44 0.14
C ALA A 64 10.75 -2.44 -1.01
N PHE A 65 10.07 -2.15 -2.12
CA PHE A 65 10.24 -2.91 -3.35
C PHE A 65 11.66 -2.70 -3.89
N HIS A 66 12.31 -3.79 -4.30
CA HIS A 66 13.61 -3.71 -4.96
C HIS A 66 13.41 -3.42 -6.44
N LEU A 67 13.59 -2.16 -6.82
CA LEU A 67 13.36 -1.67 -8.18
C LEU A 67 14.64 -1.73 -9.04
N SER A 68 15.13 -2.93 -9.30
CA SER A 68 16.45 -3.17 -9.90
C SER A 68 16.61 -2.73 -11.35
N LEU A 69 15.53 -2.78 -12.14
CA LEU A 69 15.51 -2.39 -13.56
C LEU A 69 15.09 -0.93 -13.75
N SER A 70 14.25 -0.44 -12.84
CA SER A 70 13.63 0.88 -12.89
C SER A 70 14.60 2.02 -12.57
N LYS A 71 14.34 3.19 -13.14
CA LYS A 71 15.23 4.36 -13.09
C LYS A 71 14.46 5.64 -12.81
N GLY A 72 15.02 6.51 -11.99
CA GLY A 72 14.46 7.81 -11.63
C GLY A 72 13.77 7.81 -10.26
N ASN A 73 12.90 8.79 -10.04
CA ASN A 73 12.23 8.98 -8.75
C ASN A 73 10.96 8.11 -8.66
N ILE A 74 11.13 6.88 -8.15
CA ILE A 74 10.08 5.87 -8.05
C ILE A 74 10.02 5.39 -6.62
N GLN A 75 8.82 5.34 -6.06
CA GLN A 75 8.56 4.70 -4.78
C GLN A 75 7.37 3.77 -4.93
N VAL A 76 7.50 2.55 -4.43
CA VAL A 76 6.40 1.59 -4.34
C VAL A 76 6.28 1.17 -2.88
N TYR A 77 5.08 1.23 -2.34
CA TYR A 77 4.83 0.88 -0.94
C TYR A 77 3.42 0.32 -0.76
N TYR A 78 3.29 -0.58 0.22
CA TYR A 78 1.99 -1.12 0.61
C TYR A 78 1.11 -0.07 1.27
N THR A 79 -0.19 -0.14 1.03
CA THR A 79 -1.18 0.76 1.62
C THR A 79 -2.42 0.01 2.08
N ASN A 80 -3.08 0.53 3.12
CA ASN A 80 -4.44 0.14 3.48
C ASN A 80 -5.47 1.19 3.01
N ASN A 81 -5.01 2.30 2.43
CA ASN A 81 -5.84 3.40 1.99
C ASN A 81 -6.37 3.13 0.57
N THR A 82 -7.70 3.13 0.41
CA THR A 82 -8.38 2.99 -0.89
C THR A 82 -9.21 4.22 -1.25
N SER A 83 -9.01 5.37 -0.60
CA SER A 83 -10.00 6.46 -0.52
C SER A 83 -10.08 7.40 -1.73
N ASN A 84 -9.16 7.31 -2.70
CA ASN A 84 -9.04 8.30 -3.79
C ASN A 84 -9.00 7.61 -5.16
N LEU A 85 -10.12 7.11 -5.64
CA LEU A 85 -10.14 6.36 -6.90
C LEU A 85 -11.28 6.82 -7.80
N GLN A 86 -10.91 7.47 -8.90
CA GLN A 86 -11.70 7.52 -10.12
C GLN A 86 -10.69 7.58 -11.26
N GLU A 87 -10.26 6.41 -11.73
CA GLU A 87 -9.54 6.29 -12.98
C GLU A 87 -10.52 5.75 -14.02
N ASP A 88 -10.63 6.46 -15.13
CA ASP A 88 -11.44 6.09 -16.29
C ASP A 88 -10.54 5.30 -17.26
N TYR A 89 -10.94 4.07 -17.58
CA TYR A 89 -10.22 3.20 -18.50
C TYR A 89 -11.06 3.02 -19.77
N ASP A 90 -10.82 3.86 -20.78
CA ASP A 90 -11.42 3.68 -22.11
C ASP A 90 -10.94 2.35 -22.73
N LEU A 91 -11.72 1.27 -22.51
CA LEU A 91 -11.39 -0.06 -23.02
C LEU A 91 -11.68 -0.15 -24.51
N VAL A 92 -10.65 -0.43 -25.29
CA VAL A 92 -10.80 -0.79 -26.70
C VAL A 92 -11.60 -2.09 -26.81
N SER A 93 -12.64 -2.07 -27.64
CA SER A 93 -13.45 -3.25 -27.98
C SER A 93 -12.57 -4.33 -28.62
N LEU A 94 -12.65 -5.55 -28.09
CA LEU A 94 -11.95 -6.73 -28.60
C LEU A 94 -12.97 -7.85 -28.83
N SER A 95 -12.79 -8.64 -29.90
CA SER A 95 -13.51 -9.90 -30.06
C SER A 95 -13.01 -10.93 -29.05
N GLU A 96 -13.79 -12.00 -28.85
CA GLU A 96 -13.35 -13.11 -28.01
C GLU A 96 -12.04 -13.72 -28.51
N GLU A 97 -11.90 -13.93 -29.81
CA GLU A 97 -10.66 -14.42 -30.43
C GLU A 97 -9.47 -13.48 -30.17
N GLU A 98 -9.68 -12.16 -30.23
CA GLU A 98 -8.64 -11.18 -29.92
C GLU A 98 -8.22 -11.23 -28.45
N LEU A 99 -9.12 -11.52 -27.51
CA LEU A 99 -8.78 -11.70 -26.09
C LEU A 99 -7.81 -12.87 -25.87
N PHE A 100 -7.84 -13.90 -26.71
CA PHE A 100 -6.94 -15.05 -26.60
C PHE A 100 -5.68 -14.96 -27.46
N SER A 101 -5.70 -14.17 -28.54
CA SER A 101 -4.64 -14.16 -29.57
C SER A 101 -3.79 -12.88 -29.60
N LYS A 102 -4.34 -11.73 -29.23
CA LYS A 102 -3.65 -10.43 -29.34
C LYS A 102 -2.58 -10.23 -28.28
N CYS A 103 -2.79 -10.82 -27.10
CA CYS A 103 -1.86 -10.78 -25.98
C CYS A 103 -1.40 -12.19 -25.64
N ASP A 104 -0.10 -12.37 -25.45
CA ASP A 104 0.48 -13.64 -25.02
C ASP A 104 0.23 -13.86 -23.53
N THR A 105 -1.01 -14.24 -23.22
CA THR A 105 -1.43 -14.50 -21.84
C THR A 105 -1.07 -15.91 -21.42
N THR A 106 -0.53 -16.02 -20.21
CA THR A 106 -0.48 -17.28 -19.47
C THR A 106 -1.87 -17.51 -18.89
N ILE A 107 -2.42 -18.72 -19.04
CA ILE A 107 -3.77 -19.06 -18.60
C ILE A 107 -3.69 -20.20 -17.60
N PHE A 108 -4.20 -19.98 -16.39
CA PHE A 108 -4.18 -20.97 -15.32
C PHE A 108 -5.38 -20.84 -14.38
N LYS A 109 -5.75 -21.95 -13.75
CA LYS A 109 -6.68 -22.00 -12.62
C LYS A 109 -5.87 -21.93 -11.33
N GLY A 110 -6.36 -21.18 -10.35
CA GLY A 110 -5.72 -21.10 -9.05
C GLY A 110 -6.58 -20.44 -7.99
N THR A 111 -6.06 -20.42 -6.76
CA THR A 111 -6.72 -19.81 -5.59
C THR A 111 -5.92 -18.62 -5.10
N ILE A 112 -6.60 -17.50 -4.88
CA ILE A 112 -5.99 -16.29 -4.35
C ILE A 112 -5.62 -16.52 -2.89
N SER A 113 -4.34 -16.43 -2.57
CA SER A 113 -3.80 -16.67 -1.22
C SER A 113 -3.56 -15.38 -0.44
N GLU A 114 -3.29 -14.26 -1.13
CA GLU A 114 -3.06 -12.95 -0.52
C GLU A 114 -3.41 -11.85 -1.52
N ILE A 115 -3.97 -10.73 -1.03
CA ILE A 115 -4.10 -9.49 -1.80
C ILE A 115 -3.56 -8.32 -0.96
N LYS A 116 -2.65 -7.54 -1.53
CA LYS A 116 -2.15 -6.30 -0.89
C LYS A 116 -2.24 -5.12 -1.84
N ASN A 117 -2.88 -4.05 -1.39
CA ASN A 117 -2.89 -2.79 -2.11
C ASN A 117 -1.50 -2.12 -2.02
N ILE A 118 -1.12 -1.46 -3.11
CA ILE A 118 0.12 -0.70 -3.22
C ILE A 118 -0.18 0.68 -3.81
N ILE A 119 0.71 1.63 -3.52
CA ILE A 119 0.82 2.89 -4.26
C ILE A 119 2.15 2.87 -5.00
N VAL A 120 2.09 3.14 -6.29
CA VAL A 120 3.25 3.39 -7.14
C VAL A 120 3.31 4.90 -7.37
N ASN A 121 4.25 5.56 -6.70
CA ASN A 121 4.54 6.98 -6.91
C ASN A 121 5.61 7.11 -7.99
N LEU A 122 5.20 7.59 -9.16
CA LEU A 122 6.04 7.86 -10.32
C LEU A 122 6.25 9.36 -10.46
N ASN A 123 7.31 9.88 -9.86
CA ASN A 123 7.66 11.30 -9.90
C ASN A 123 6.49 12.23 -9.46
N GLY A 124 5.81 11.87 -8.37
CA GLY A 124 4.68 12.61 -7.80
C GLY A 124 3.31 12.19 -8.32
N ASP A 125 3.23 11.35 -9.36
CA ASP A 125 1.99 10.75 -9.85
C ASP A 125 1.72 9.45 -9.11
N GLU A 126 0.62 9.35 -8.38
CA GLU A 126 0.29 8.17 -7.58
C GLU A 126 -0.68 7.26 -8.33
N LEU A 127 -0.25 6.02 -8.58
CA LEU A 127 -1.09 4.96 -9.12
C LEU A 127 -1.44 4.01 -7.99
N TYR A 128 -2.73 3.81 -7.78
CA TYR A 128 -3.24 2.90 -6.76
C TYR A 128 -3.52 1.55 -7.42
N MET A 129 -2.87 0.51 -6.94
CA MET A 129 -2.91 -0.83 -7.55
C MET A 129 -2.98 -1.89 -6.45
N ALA A 130 -3.03 -3.16 -6.82
CA ALA A 130 -2.89 -4.26 -5.88
C ALA A 130 -1.99 -5.37 -6.43
N ILE A 131 -1.41 -6.16 -5.54
CA ILE A 131 -0.70 -7.39 -5.89
C ILE A 131 -1.48 -8.55 -5.29
N ALA A 132 -1.88 -9.49 -6.14
CA ALA A 132 -2.43 -10.77 -5.74
C ALA A 132 -1.35 -11.86 -5.77
N LYS A 133 -1.33 -12.73 -4.77
CA LYS A 133 -0.58 -13.99 -4.78
C LYS A 133 -1.54 -15.14 -5.08
N ILE A 134 -1.30 -15.88 -6.15
CA ILE A 134 -2.20 -16.96 -6.59
C ILE A 134 -1.46 -18.29 -6.58
N ASN A 135 -2.01 -19.27 -5.88
CA ASN A 135 -1.53 -20.64 -5.90
C ASN A 135 -2.14 -21.36 -7.11
N VAL A 136 -1.28 -21.79 -8.04
CA VAL A 136 -1.69 -22.41 -9.29
C VAL A 136 -2.09 -23.86 -9.05
N SER A 137 -3.31 -24.21 -9.44
CA SER A 137 -3.82 -25.59 -9.36
C SER A 137 -3.85 -26.30 -10.71
N LYS A 138 -3.84 -25.56 -11.82
CA LYS A 138 -3.89 -26.11 -13.18
C LYS A 138 -3.40 -25.10 -14.20
N VAL A 139 -2.64 -25.52 -15.18
CA VAL A 139 -2.15 -24.66 -16.27
C VAL A 139 -2.78 -25.06 -17.60
N TYR A 140 -3.22 -24.08 -18.37
CA TYR A 140 -3.79 -24.28 -19.71
C TYR A 140 -2.86 -23.78 -20.83
N ARG A 141 -2.14 -22.68 -20.58
CA ARG A 141 -1.21 -22.06 -21.53
C ARG A 141 -0.15 -21.22 -20.80
N GLY A 142 1.05 -21.13 -21.36
CA GLY A 142 2.10 -20.20 -20.91
C GLY A 142 3.11 -20.81 -19.93
N ASN A 143 3.95 -19.97 -19.33
CA ASN A 143 5.20 -20.37 -18.68
C ASN A 143 5.11 -20.43 -17.14
N CYS A 144 4.03 -21.00 -16.60
CA CYS A 144 3.93 -21.33 -15.18
C CYS A 144 3.67 -22.84 -15.01
N ASN A 145 3.85 -23.34 -13.80
CA ASN A 145 3.61 -24.73 -13.44
C ASN A 145 2.54 -24.85 -12.35
N GLU A 146 1.94 -26.03 -12.25
CA GLU A 146 1.10 -26.37 -11.11
C GLU A 146 1.92 -26.31 -9.81
N ASN A 147 1.29 -25.81 -8.75
CA ASN A 147 1.88 -25.54 -7.44
C ASN A 147 2.82 -24.32 -7.39
N ASP A 148 2.98 -23.57 -8.48
CA ASP A 148 3.62 -22.25 -8.40
C ASP A 148 2.74 -21.28 -7.58
N THR A 149 3.39 -20.34 -6.89
CA THR A 149 2.72 -19.15 -6.34
C THR A 149 3.08 -17.94 -7.19
N ILE A 150 2.11 -17.47 -7.97
CA ILE A 150 2.28 -16.36 -8.91
C ILE A 150 2.06 -15.02 -8.22
N SER A 151 2.97 -14.06 -8.44
CA SER A 151 2.77 -12.66 -8.09
C SER A 151 2.16 -11.90 -9.27
N MET A 152 0.93 -11.41 -9.10
CA MET A 152 0.16 -10.76 -10.16
C MET A 152 -0.23 -9.34 -9.79
N LEU A 153 0.21 -8.36 -10.58
CA LEU A 153 -0.19 -6.96 -10.46
C LEU A 153 -1.61 -6.77 -11.03
N LEU A 154 -2.45 -6.12 -10.25
CA LEU A 154 -3.83 -5.77 -10.57
C LEU A 154 -3.89 -4.28 -10.92
N PRO A 155 -4.64 -3.88 -11.97
CA PRO A 155 -4.66 -2.50 -12.46
C PRO A 155 -5.36 -1.53 -11.53
N CYS A 156 -6.12 -2.01 -10.55
CA CYS A 156 -6.81 -1.21 -9.55
C CYS A 156 -6.56 -1.78 -8.15
N PRO A 157 -6.75 -0.99 -7.09
CA PRO A 157 -6.69 -1.51 -5.73
C PRO A 157 -7.98 -2.31 -5.43
N ILE A 158 -7.90 -3.18 -4.43
CA ILE A 158 -9.03 -3.98 -3.94
C ILE A 158 -9.58 -3.32 -2.68
N SER A 159 -10.84 -2.91 -2.74
CA SER A 159 -11.58 -2.32 -1.62
C SER A 159 -12.94 -2.99 -1.45
N ASN A 160 -13.44 -3.00 -0.21
CA ASN A 160 -14.82 -3.38 0.10
C ASN A 160 -15.79 -2.19 0.04
N HIS A 161 -15.28 -0.96 -0.13
CA HIS A 161 -16.06 0.27 0.05
C HIS A 161 -16.01 1.21 -1.15
N VAL A 162 -15.12 0.95 -2.11
CA VAL A 162 -14.90 1.81 -3.28
C VAL A 162 -15.02 0.97 -4.53
N TRP A 163 -15.89 1.40 -5.43
CA TRP A 163 -16.03 0.84 -6.77
C TRP A 163 -15.15 1.64 -7.71
N VAL A 164 -14.33 0.95 -8.50
CA VAL A 164 -13.54 1.56 -9.57
C VAL A 164 -14.23 1.20 -10.89
N GLU A 165 -14.46 2.20 -11.73
CA GLU A 165 -15.11 2.01 -13.03
C GLU A 165 -14.26 1.09 -13.91
N ASP A 166 -14.91 0.31 -14.78
CA ASP A 166 -14.29 -0.71 -15.63
C ASP A 166 -13.33 -1.66 -14.88
N SER A 167 -13.69 -2.01 -13.65
CA SER A 167 -12.98 -2.98 -12.82
C SER A 167 -13.85 -4.04 -12.15
N GLY A 168 -15.05 -4.28 -12.67
CA GLY A 168 -16.07 -5.15 -12.10
C GLY A 168 -15.55 -6.54 -11.73
N THR A 169 -14.73 -7.16 -12.58
CA THR A 169 -14.15 -8.48 -12.30
C THR A 169 -13.00 -8.39 -11.29
N VAL A 170 -11.99 -7.53 -11.52
CA VAL A 170 -10.81 -7.45 -10.66
C VAL A 170 -11.17 -6.95 -9.26
N SER A 171 -12.01 -5.92 -9.15
CA SER A 171 -12.46 -5.37 -7.86
C SER A 171 -13.26 -6.38 -7.02
N ALA A 172 -13.80 -7.44 -7.62
CA ALA A 172 -14.48 -8.52 -6.92
C ALA A 172 -13.52 -9.55 -6.30
N MET A 173 -12.23 -9.55 -6.66
CA MET A 173 -11.24 -10.51 -6.16
C MET A 173 -11.12 -10.44 -4.64
N ARG A 174 -11.15 -11.60 -3.97
CA ARG A 174 -10.91 -11.74 -2.53
C ARG A 174 -10.00 -12.93 -2.26
N GLU A 175 -9.27 -12.87 -1.16
CA GLU A 175 -8.53 -14.03 -0.64
C GLU A 175 -9.45 -15.24 -0.47
N GLY A 176 -8.96 -16.43 -0.80
CA GLY A 176 -9.70 -17.68 -0.80
C GLY A 176 -10.52 -17.95 -2.07
N MET A 177 -10.75 -16.95 -2.94
CA MET A 177 -11.48 -17.19 -4.19
C MET A 177 -10.64 -18.01 -5.17
N THR A 178 -11.31 -18.97 -5.82
CA THR A 178 -10.74 -19.72 -6.94
C THR A 178 -11.18 -19.08 -8.25
N GLY A 179 -10.28 -19.00 -9.20
CA GLY A 179 -10.57 -18.45 -10.51
C GLY A 179 -9.70 -19.03 -11.61
N ILE A 180 -10.05 -18.67 -12.84
CA ILE A 180 -9.16 -18.82 -14.01
C ILE A 180 -8.67 -17.44 -14.39
N PHE A 181 -7.35 -17.29 -14.46
CA PHE A 181 -6.67 -16.02 -14.70
C PHE A 181 -5.91 -16.11 -16.03
N MET A 182 -5.91 -15.01 -16.77
CA MET A 182 -5.22 -14.87 -18.06
C MET A 182 -4.20 -13.71 -18.04
N PRO A 183 -3.26 -13.64 -17.08
CA PRO A 183 -2.33 -12.53 -17.03
C PRO A 183 -1.24 -12.62 -18.10
N THR A 184 -0.57 -11.50 -18.33
CA THR A 184 0.65 -11.42 -19.14
C THR A 184 1.87 -11.49 -18.23
N GLN A 185 2.88 -12.28 -18.62
CA GLN A 185 4.16 -12.32 -17.89
C GLN A 185 4.95 -11.05 -18.18
N TYR A 186 5.44 -10.37 -17.13
CA TYR A 186 6.23 -9.17 -17.33
C TYR A 186 7.66 -9.49 -17.77
N SER A 187 8.01 -8.93 -18.92
CA SER A 187 9.38 -8.82 -19.43
C SER A 187 9.85 -7.36 -19.37
N GLU A 188 11.07 -7.11 -19.82
CA GLU A 188 11.61 -5.75 -19.92
C GLU A 188 10.90 -4.87 -20.98
N SER A 189 9.96 -5.41 -21.76
CA SER A 189 9.12 -4.59 -22.65
C SER A 189 7.98 -3.90 -21.91
N TYR A 190 7.64 -4.32 -20.68
CA TYR A 190 6.54 -3.76 -19.90
C TYR A 190 7.07 -2.68 -18.96
N SER A 191 7.00 -1.44 -19.42
CA SER A 191 7.45 -0.28 -18.65
C SER A 191 6.51 0.92 -18.81
N ARG A 192 6.46 1.76 -17.79
CA ARG A 192 5.81 3.07 -17.82
C ARG A 192 6.86 4.15 -17.66
N GLU A 193 6.86 5.12 -18.57
CA GLU A 193 7.80 6.24 -18.54
C GLU A 193 7.04 7.56 -18.38
N LYS A 194 7.49 8.40 -17.45
CA LYS A 194 6.95 9.74 -17.24
C LYS A 194 8.07 10.66 -16.76
N ASN A 195 8.24 11.81 -17.42
CA ASN A 195 9.19 12.85 -17.03
C ASN A 195 10.62 12.32 -16.76
N GLY A 196 11.14 11.44 -17.63
CA GLY A 196 12.48 10.84 -17.50
C GLY A 196 12.61 9.77 -16.40
N THR A 197 11.51 9.43 -15.74
CA THR A 197 11.43 8.31 -14.79
C THR A 197 10.79 7.12 -15.48
N LYS A 198 11.41 5.93 -15.39
CA LYS A 198 10.97 4.71 -16.06
C LYS A 198 10.82 3.58 -15.06
N LEU A 199 9.58 3.13 -14.87
CA LEU A 199 9.20 1.97 -14.08
C LEU A 199 9.12 0.74 -14.97
N TYR A 200 9.78 -0.36 -14.60
CA TYR A 200 9.56 -1.68 -15.17
C TYR A 200 8.64 -2.47 -14.24
N TYR A 201 7.50 -2.94 -14.75
CA TYR A 201 6.53 -3.63 -13.89
C TYR A 201 7.05 -4.95 -13.31
N LYS A 202 8.05 -5.56 -13.96
CA LYS A 202 8.77 -6.74 -13.48
C LYS A 202 9.46 -6.54 -12.12
N ASP A 203 9.79 -5.30 -11.76
CA ASP A 203 10.32 -4.98 -10.43
C ASP A 203 9.23 -5.03 -9.33
N ILE A 204 7.95 -5.08 -9.69
CA ILE A 204 6.81 -5.09 -8.76
C ILE A 204 6.19 -6.49 -8.65
N ALA A 205 5.97 -7.16 -9.79
CA ALA A 205 5.34 -8.47 -9.86
C ALA A 205 5.84 -9.26 -11.08
N ASP A 206 5.64 -10.58 -11.07
CA ASP A 206 6.04 -11.47 -12.16
C ASP A 206 5.07 -11.38 -13.35
N TYR A 207 3.79 -11.14 -13.06
CA TYR A 207 2.69 -11.10 -14.02
C TYR A 207 1.81 -9.87 -13.77
N GLY A 208 0.98 -9.52 -14.76
CA GLY A 208 -0.07 -8.52 -14.58
C GLY A 208 -1.32 -8.81 -15.42
N ILE A 209 -2.47 -8.40 -14.88
CA ILE A 209 -3.73 -8.36 -15.64
C ILE A 209 -3.79 -7.04 -16.43
N LEU A 210 -4.30 -7.12 -17.66
CA LEU A 210 -4.29 -6.00 -18.61
C LEU A 210 -5.34 -4.92 -18.30
N ASP A 211 -6.50 -5.31 -17.75
CA ASP A 211 -7.57 -4.39 -17.35
C ASP A 211 -8.48 -4.99 -16.27
N GLY A 212 -9.34 -4.17 -15.69
CA GLY A 212 -10.15 -4.55 -14.54
C GLY A 212 -11.37 -5.42 -14.86
N GLU A 213 -11.77 -5.56 -16.12
CA GLU A 213 -13.00 -6.27 -16.53
C GLU A 213 -12.73 -7.66 -17.08
N ARG A 214 -11.68 -7.80 -17.89
CA ARG A 214 -11.40 -8.96 -18.73
C ARG A 214 -10.29 -9.81 -18.10
N TYR A 215 -10.00 -10.96 -18.69
CA TYR A 215 -8.85 -11.82 -18.33
C TYR A 215 -8.92 -12.50 -16.96
N ALA A 216 -10.07 -12.49 -16.29
CA ALA A 216 -10.32 -13.28 -15.09
C ALA A 216 -11.75 -13.82 -15.03
N PHE A 217 -11.92 -14.99 -14.42
CA PHE A 217 -13.19 -15.62 -14.13
C PHE A 217 -13.16 -16.10 -12.68
N LEU A 218 -14.06 -15.61 -11.84
CA LEU A 218 -13.99 -15.79 -10.39
C LEU A 218 -15.20 -16.58 -9.90
N GLU A 219 -14.94 -17.67 -9.19
CA GLU A 219 -15.96 -18.39 -8.45
C GLU A 219 -16.25 -17.66 -7.13
N THR A 220 -17.52 -17.34 -6.90
CA THR A 220 -18.01 -16.72 -5.67
C THR A 220 -19.17 -17.53 -5.09
N GLU A 221 -19.52 -17.25 -3.83
CA GLU A 221 -20.70 -17.86 -3.20
C GLU A 221 -22.02 -17.60 -3.96
N LYS A 222 -22.07 -16.52 -4.76
CA LYS A 222 -23.25 -16.12 -5.55
C LYS A 222 -23.20 -16.62 -7.00
N GLY A 223 -22.17 -17.39 -7.36
CA GLY A 223 -21.90 -17.85 -8.71
C GLY A 223 -20.68 -17.17 -9.32
N LEU A 224 -20.58 -17.27 -10.64
CA LEU A 224 -19.42 -16.84 -11.40
C LEU A 224 -19.44 -15.32 -11.71
N VAL A 225 -18.30 -14.66 -11.52
CA VAL A 225 -18.08 -13.25 -11.87
C VAL A 225 -17.03 -13.15 -12.98
N PHE A 226 -17.42 -12.54 -14.10
CA PHE A 226 -16.57 -12.21 -15.26
C PHE A 226 -17.34 -11.25 -16.18
N SER A 227 -16.63 -10.60 -17.12
CA SER A 227 -17.26 -9.69 -18.08
C SER A 227 -18.09 -10.44 -19.13
N ASN A 228 -19.42 -10.48 -18.95
CA ASN A 228 -20.35 -11.06 -19.92
C ASN A 228 -20.38 -10.30 -21.26
N LEU A 229 -20.00 -9.03 -21.27
CA LEU A 229 -19.89 -8.22 -22.49
C LEU A 229 -18.66 -8.61 -23.32
N ALA A 230 -17.56 -8.97 -22.67
CA ALA A 230 -16.34 -9.42 -23.32
C ALA A 230 -16.43 -10.88 -23.79
N TYR A 231 -17.11 -11.74 -23.00
CA TYR A 231 -17.26 -13.17 -23.26
C TYR A 231 -18.75 -13.52 -23.51
N LYS A 232 -19.30 -13.04 -24.62
CA LYS A 232 -20.71 -13.16 -24.99
C LYS A 232 -21.15 -14.61 -25.20
N SER A 233 -20.30 -15.44 -25.83
CA SER A 233 -20.59 -16.85 -26.13
C SER A 233 -20.82 -17.69 -24.87
N ILE A 234 -20.17 -17.31 -23.77
CA ILE A 234 -20.30 -17.95 -22.45
C ILE A 234 -20.99 -17.07 -21.41
N SER A 235 -21.72 -16.03 -21.82
CA SER A 235 -22.40 -15.09 -20.90
C SER A 235 -23.35 -15.77 -19.89
N ASN A 236 -23.80 -16.99 -20.19
CA ASN A 236 -24.66 -17.78 -19.32
C ASN A 236 -23.91 -18.80 -18.43
N ALA A 237 -22.58 -18.89 -18.54
CA ALA A 237 -21.77 -19.81 -17.76
C ALA A 237 -21.98 -19.58 -16.26
N LYS A 238 -22.10 -20.69 -15.52
CA LYS A 238 -22.36 -20.72 -14.07
C LYS A 238 -21.21 -21.31 -13.28
N THR A 239 -20.31 -22.05 -13.94
CA THR A 239 -19.22 -22.76 -13.27
C THR A 239 -17.88 -22.51 -13.96
N LEU A 240 -16.78 -22.70 -13.22
CA LEU A 240 -15.44 -22.65 -13.81
C LEU A 240 -15.18 -23.81 -14.79
N ASP A 241 -15.92 -24.91 -14.72
CA ASP A 241 -15.76 -26.05 -15.64
C ASP A 241 -16.30 -25.72 -17.05
N GLU A 242 -17.38 -24.95 -17.13
CA GLU A 242 -17.90 -24.43 -18.40
C GLU A 242 -16.92 -23.42 -19.01
N VAL A 243 -16.36 -22.53 -18.19
CA VAL A 243 -15.31 -21.59 -18.62
C VAL A 243 -14.06 -22.33 -19.08
N GLU A 244 -13.64 -23.37 -18.35
CA GLU A 244 -12.51 -24.21 -18.72
C GLU A 244 -12.73 -24.86 -20.10
N THR A 245 -13.93 -25.38 -20.35
CA THR A 245 -14.30 -25.98 -21.64
C THR A 245 -14.20 -24.95 -22.77
N TYR A 246 -14.70 -23.74 -22.54
CA TYR A 246 -14.59 -22.65 -23.48
C TYR A 246 -13.15 -22.22 -23.75
N ILE A 247 -12.36 -22.00 -22.70
CA ILE A 247 -10.94 -21.62 -22.82
C ILE A 247 -10.19 -22.65 -23.67
N LYS A 248 -10.41 -23.95 -23.41
CA LYS A 248 -9.80 -25.01 -24.23
C LYS A 248 -10.21 -24.91 -25.69
N SER A 249 -11.46 -24.54 -26.00
CA SER A 249 -11.88 -24.35 -27.39
C SER A 249 -11.24 -23.12 -28.07
N MET A 250 -10.82 -22.12 -27.29
CA MET A 250 -10.20 -20.89 -27.81
C MET A 250 -8.69 -20.99 -28.01
N ILE A 251 -8.03 -21.95 -27.34
CA ILE A 251 -6.57 -22.14 -27.41
C ILE A 251 -6.13 -23.38 -28.19
N ASN A 252 -7.09 -24.22 -28.61
CA ASN A 252 -6.85 -25.44 -29.40
C ASN A 252 -6.95 -25.18 -30.91
#